data_AF-A0A954UZF6-F1
#
_entry.id   AF-A0A954UZF6-F1
#
_cell.length_a   1.000
_cell.length_b   1.000
_cell.length_c   1.000
_cell.angle_alpha   90.00
_cell.angle_beta   90.00
_cell.angle_gamma   90.00
#
_symmetry.space_group_name_H-M   'P 1'
#
loop_
_entity.id
_entity.type
_entity.pdbx_description
1 polymer ?
#
loop_
_entity_poly.entity_id
_entity_poly.type
_entity_poly.pdbx_seq_one_letter_code
_entity_poly.pdbx_strand_id
1 'polypeptide(L)'
;MKCRQQDVAEIYLGNEKDILIDNSNNVTLVRFSFQSLLIFIAITGVACWLFVSFYPFGPLYAWLLLTATVFGLGVRVRRCLLVEGAAAMLLIGVLSIPVIVMEGHPVSPYRLQRIQVGSTTDEVRAALGEPTEIEPYDSAETWLYSGPTWCTVRVSIDSRGVVDSFAHDH
;
A
#
# COMPACT_ATOMS: atom_id res chain seq x y z
N MET A 1 -6.96 -42.93 48.15
CA MET A 1 -6.14 -42.03 47.31
C MET A 1 -4.99 -41.50 48.17
N LYS A 2 -3.76 -41.93 47.87
CA LYS A 2 -2.55 -41.65 48.68
C LYS A 2 -1.88 -40.39 48.12
N CYS A 3 -1.85 -39.33 48.93
CA CYS A 3 -1.15 -38.08 48.63
C CYS A 3 0.35 -38.36 48.64
N ARG A 4 1.02 -38.12 47.51
CA ARG A 4 2.46 -38.33 47.35
C ARG A 4 3.18 -37.07 47.83
N GLN A 5 3.75 -37.17 49.03
CA GLN A 5 4.64 -36.21 49.66
C GLN A 5 5.91 -36.11 48.80
N GLN A 6 6.23 -34.91 48.32
CA GLN A 6 7.39 -34.66 47.49
C GLN A 6 8.49 -34.13 48.41
N ASP A 7 9.48 -34.97 48.66
CA ASP A 7 10.65 -34.67 49.47
C ASP A 7 11.44 -33.51 48.84
N VAL A 8 11.49 -32.40 49.57
CA VAL A 8 12.32 -31.24 49.26
C VAL A 8 13.72 -31.57 49.76
N ALA A 9 14.62 -31.88 48.84
CA ALA A 9 16.04 -31.96 49.13
C ALA A 9 16.62 -30.54 49.24
N GLU A 10 16.86 -30.10 50.47
CA GLU A 10 17.79 -29.01 50.77
C GLU A 10 19.21 -29.45 50.40
N ILE A 11 19.82 -28.74 49.44
CA ILE A 11 21.27 -28.74 49.25
C ILE A 11 21.73 -27.31 49.49
N TYR A 12 22.39 -27.10 50.62
CA TYR A 12 23.06 -25.85 50.98
C TYR A 12 24.56 -25.94 50.70
N LEU A 13 25.08 -24.80 50.20
CA LEU A 13 26.44 -24.26 50.31
C LEU A 13 27.53 -24.77 49.35
N GLY A 14 27.93 -23.87 48.44
CA GLY A 14 29.25 -23.88 47.84
C GLY A 14 29.39 -22.94 46.64
N ASN A 15 29.90 -21.74 46.90
CA ASN A 15 30.37 -20.69 45.96
C ASN A 15 29.35 -19.62 45.50
N GLU A 16 29.26 -18.58 46.32
CA GLU A 16 29.53 -17.18 45.95
C GLU A 16 29.56 -16.88 44.43
N LYS A 17 28.38 -16.65 43.88
CA LYS A 17 28.07 -15.67 42.84
C LYS A 17 26.58 -15.41 42.92
N ASP A 18 26.21 -14.52 43.84
CA ASP A 18 24.87 -13.95 43.93
C ASP A 18 24.61 -13.11 42.67
N ILE A 19 24.28 -13.79 41.58
CA ILE A 19 23.52 -13.21 40.49
C ILE A 19 22.10 -13.09 41.02
N LEU A 20 21.71 -11.85 41.26
CA LEU A 20 20.35 -11.38 41.45
C LEU A 20 19.34 -12.27 40.71
N ILE A 21 18.40 -12.84 41.45
CA ILE A 21 17.15 -13.32 40.88
C ILE A 21 16.37 -12.07 40.47
N ASP A 22 16.50 -11.66 39.21
CA ASP A 22 15.61 -10.69 38.60
C ASP A 22 14.27 -11.37 38.28
N ASN A 23 13.20 -10.67 38.62
CA ASN A 23 11.82 -11.07 38.49
C ASN A 23 11.55 -11.41 37.01
N SER A 24 11.51 -12.71 36.71
CA SER A 24 11.69 -13.26 35.36
C SER A 24 10.57 -12.83 34.40
N ASN A 25 10.74 -11.64 33.83
CA ASN A 25 10.34 -11.34 32.47
C ASN A 25 11.00 -12.40 31.60
N ASN A 26 10.29 -13.51 31.35
CA ASN A 26 10.68 -14.54 30.41
C ASN A 26 10.61 -13.95 29.00
N VAL A 27 11.55 -13.05 28.70
CA VAL A 27 11.87 -12.60 27.35
C VAL A 27 12.60 -13.77 26.72
N THR A 28 11.83 -14.73 26.22
CA THR A 28 12.35 -15.75 25.32
C THR A 28 12.90 -15.02 24.11
N LEU A 29 14.21 -14.83 24.09
CA LEU A 29 14.95 -14.25 22.98
C LEU A 29 14.81 -15.22 21.80
N VAL A 30 13.84 -14.92 20.92
CA VAL A 30 13.57 -15.70 19.72
C VAL A 30 14.83 -15.61 18.85
N ARG A 31 15.62 -16.69 18.81
CA ARG A 31 16.77 -16.79 17.92
C ARG A 31 16.27 -16.84 16.48
N PHE A 32 16.26 -15.68 15.83
CA PHE A 32 16.06 -15.59 14.40
C PHE A 32 17.26 -16.23 13.69
N SER A 33 17.01 -17.26 12.88
CA SER A 33 18.05 -17.83 12.02
C SER A 33 18.43 -16.83 10.94
N PHE A 34 19.73 -16.69 10.64
CA PHE A 34 20.23 -15.87 9.55
C PHE A 34 19.58 -16.24 8.21
N GLN A 35 19.27 -17.52 8.01
CA GLN A 35 18.55 -17.99 6.82
C GLN A 35 17.13 -17.41 6.71
N SER A 36 16.42 -17.29 7.83
CA SER A 36 15.07 -16.69 7.86
C SER A 36 15.11 -15.20 7.53
N LEU A 37 16.16 -14.49 7.95
CA LEU A 37 16.36 -13.08 7.62
C LEU A 37 16.61 -12.89 6.11
N LEU A 38 17.47 -13.72 5.51
CA LEU A 38 17.77 -13.66 4.08
C LEU A 38 16.53 -13.93 3.22
N ILE A 39 15.70 -14.91 3.60
CA ILE A 39 14.44 -15.20 2.92
C ILE A 39 13.50 -13.99 3.01
N PHE A 40 13.40 -13.35 4.18
CA PHE A 40 12.56 -12.17 4.36
C PHE A 40 13.02 -10.98 3.49
N ILE A 41 14.33 -10.72 3.43
CA ILE A 41 14.91 -9.68 2.58
C ILE A 41 14.64 -9.98 1.10
N ALA A 42 14.84 -11.23 0.66
CA ALA A 42 14.60 -11.62 -0.73
C ALA A 42 13.13 -11.44 -1.12
N ILE A 43 12.18 -11.86 -0.27
CA ILE A 43 10.74 -11.71 -0.52
C ILE A 43 10.34 -10.24 -0.55
N THR A 44 10.86 -9.44 0.39
CA THR A 44 10.61 -7.99 0.42
C THR A 44 11.18 -7.29 -0.81
N GLY A 45 12.38 -7.69 -1.25
CA GLY A 45 13.01 -7.18 -2.46
C GLY A 45 12.21 -7.51 -3.73
N VAL A 46 11.73 -8.75 -3.85
CA VAL A 46 10.86 -9.17 -4.98
C VAL A 46 9.52 -8.44 -4.94
N ALA A 47 8.91 -8.30 -3.77
CA ALA A 47 7.66 -7.56 -3.61
C ALA A 47 7.83 -6.07 -3.99
N CYS A 48 8.94 -5.45 -3.59
CA CYS A 48 9.28 -4.07 -3.96
C CYS A 48 9.55 -3.93 -5.46
N TRP A 49 10.27 -4.87 -6.06
CA TRP A 49 10.51 -4.88 -7.50
C TRP A 49 9.20 -5.01 -8.30
N LEU A 50 8.31 -5.92 -7.90
CA LEU A 50 7.00 -6.08 -8.51
C LEU A 50 6.11 -4.84 -8.32
N PHE A 51 6.21 -4.17 -7.17
CA PHE A 51 5.52 -2.92 -6.89
C PHE A 51 5.87 -1.85 -7.92
N VAL A 52 7.17 -1.71 -8.24
CA VAL A 52 7.66 -0.69 -9.18
C VAL A 52 7.43 -1.11 -10.64
N SER A 53 7.63 -2.38 -10.98
CA SER A 53 7.63 -2.83 -12.38
C SER A 53 6.24 -3.09 -12.97
N PHE A 54 5.22 -3.35 -12.16
CA PHE A 54 3.87 -3.68 -12.64
C PHE A 54 2.83 -2.59 -12.36
N TYR A 55 3.23 -1.32 -12.30
CA TYR A 55 2.29 -0.21 -12.10
C TYR A 55 1.19 -0.21 -13.20
N PRO A 56 -0.11 -0.09 -12.86
CA PRO A 56 -0.67 0.26 -11.54
C PRO A 56 -1.01 -0.94 -10.63
N PHE A 57 -0.88 -2.18 -11.11
CA PHE A 57 -1.28 -3.38 -10.35
C PHE A 57 -0.20 -3.96 -9.43
N GLY A 58 1.05 -3.52 -9.56
CA GLY A 58 2.21 -3.95 -8.78
C GLY A 58 2.00 -3.96 -7.27
N PRO A 59 1.40 -2.91 -6.67
CA PRO A 59 1.07 -2.87 -5.25
C PRO A 59 0.18 -4.03 -4.78
N LEU A 60 -0.79 -4.42 -5.62
CA LEU A 60 -1.76 -5.47 -5.30
C LEU A 60 -1.10 -6.85 -5.36
N TYR A 61 -0.25 -7.09 -6.36
CA TYR A 61 0.57 -8.31 -6.44
C TYR A 61 1.58 -8.43 -5.30
N ALA A 62 2.26 -7.34 -4.95
CA ALA A 62 3.16 -7.28 -3.81
C ALA A 62 2.43 -7.61 -2.50
N TRP A 63 1.22 -7.07 -2.30
CA TRP A 63 0.38 -7.35 -1.15
C TRP A 63 -0.06 -8.83 -1.08
N LEU A 64 -0.49 -9.41 -2.20
CA LEU A 64 -0.87 -10.83 -2.28
C LEU A 64 0.31 -11.77 -1.95
N LEU A 65 1.51 -11.48 -2.46
CA LEU A 65 2.69 -12.27 -2.15
C LEU A 65 3.09 -12.16 -0.67
N LEU A 66 3.01 -10.97 -0.10
CA LEU A 66 3.39 -10.73 1.29
C LEU A 66 2.40 -11.41 2.25
N THR A 67 1.10 -11.31 1.98
CA THR A 67 0.07 -12.03 2.75
C THR A 67 0.23 -13.54 2.64
N ALA A 68 0.41 -14.07 1.43
CA ALA A 68 0.65 -15.51 1.24
C ALA A 68 1.88 -16.02 2.01
N THR A 69 2.95 -15.23 2.03
CA THR A 69 4.17 -15.56 2.77
C THR A 69 3.94 -15.54 4.28
N VAL A 70 3.25 -14.52 4.80
CA VAL A 70 2.93 -14.41 6.24
C VAL A 70 2.02 -15.56 6.70
N PHE A 71 1.00 -15.92 5.91
CA PHE A 71 0.13 -17.06 6.19
C PHE A 71 0.88 -18.40 6.10
N GLY A 72 1.74 -18.57 5.10
CA GLY A 72 2.56 -19.78 4.93
C GLY A 72 3.60 -19.99 6.02
N LEU A 73 4.19 -18.91 6.56
CA LEU A 73 5.14 -18.96 7.68
C LEU A 73 4.44 -19.02 9.04
N GLY A 74 3.25 -18.43 9.16
CA GLY A 74 2.48 -18.34 10.39
C GLY A 74 1.99 -19.68 10.96
N VAL A 75 1.98 -20.74 10.15
CA VAL A 75 1.56 -22.09 10.59
C VAL A 75 2.46 -22.68 11.70
N ARG A 76 3.62 -22.06 11.99
CA ARG A 76 4.53 -22.47 13.08
C ARG A 76 4.77 -21.41 14.16
N VAL A 77 4.23 -20.20 14.03
CA VAL A 77 4.49 -19.08 14.95
C VAL A 77 3.27 -18.81 15.84
N ARG A 78 3.49 -18.35 17.08
CA ARG A 78 2.42 -18.06 18.06
C ARG A 78 1.29 -17.23 17.43
N ARG A 79 0.04 -17.64 17.68
CA ARG A 79 -1.19 -17.05 17.12
C ARG A 79 -1.30 -15.52 17.27
N CYS A 80 -0.70 -14.90 18.30
CA CYS A 80 -0.74 -13.44 18.48
C CYS A 80 0.03 -12.66 17.41
N LEU A 81 1.20 -13.15 16.98
CA LEU A 81 2.03 -12.45 15.97
C LEU A 81 1.37 -12.45 14.58
N LEU A 82 0.56 -13.46 14.29
CA LEU A 82 -0.20 -13.55 13.05
C LEU A 82 -1.29 -12.47 12.97
N VAL A 83 -1.96 -12.18 14.08
CA VAL A 83 -3.05 -11.19 14.13
C VAL A 83 -2.50 -9.78 13.95
N GLU A 84 -1.41 -9.43 14.66
CA GLU A 84 -0.79 -8.12 14.54
C GLU A 84 -0.19 -7.90 13.14
N GLY A 85 0.47 -8.92 12.58
CA GLY A 85 1.01 -8.85 11.22
C GLY A 85 -0.08 -8.70 10.15
N ALA A 86 -1.17 -9.45 10.25
CA ALA A 86 -2.30 -9.32 9.33
C ALA A 86 -2.98 -7.95 9.44
N ALA A 87 -3.14 -7.41 10.65
CA ALA A 87 -3.70 -6.09 10.88
C ALA A 87 -2.83 -4.99 10.26
N ALA A 88 -1.50 -5.05 10.45
CA ALA A 88 -0.57 -4.11 9.84
C ALA A 88 -0.61 -4.15 8.30
N MET A 89 -0.70 -5.34 7.71
CA MET A 89 -0.79 -5.51 6.25
C MET A 89 -2.12 -5.04 5.66
N LEU A 90 -3.22 -5.22 6.39
CA LEU A 90 -4.51 -4.63 6.02
C LEU A 90 -4.44 -3.11 6.10
N LEU A 91 -3.85 -2.56 7.16
CA LEU A 91 -3.71 -1.11 7.31
C LEU A 91 -2.89 -0.50 6.17
N ILE A 92 -1.74 -1.10 5.83
CA ILE A 92 -0.90 -0.65 4.71
C ILE A 92 -1.66 -0.76 3.38
N GLY A 93 -2.36 -1.87 3.15
CA GLY A 93 -3.17 -2.07 1.95
C GLY A 93 -4.30 -1.05 1.81
N VAL A 94 -5.00 -0.72 2.90
CA VAL A 94 -6.06 0.31 2.88
C VAL A 94 -5.48 1.70 2.66
N LEU A 95 -4.33 2.01 3.27
CA LEU A 95 -3.68 3.32 3.13
C LEU A 95 -3.03 3.53 1.75
N SER A 96 -2.71 2.46 1.01
CA SER A 96 -2.14 2.58 -0.34
C SER A 96 -3.20 2.77 -1.43
N ILE A 97 -4.46 2.38 -1.21
CA ILE A 97 -5.56 2.57 -2.18
C ILE A 97 -5.70 4.03 -2.63
N PRO A 98 -5.74 5.04 -1.74
CA PRO A 98 -5.83 6.44 -2.17
C PRO A 98 -4.68 6.88 -3.07
N VAL A 99 -3.46 6.39 -2.82
CA VAL A 99 -2.27 6.73 -3.63
C VAL A 99 -2.42 6.17 -5.04
N ILE A 100 -2.81 4.90 -5.16
CA ILE A 100 -3.03 4.23 -6.45
C ILE A 100 -4.16 4.91 -7.24
N VAL A 101 -5.25 5.27 -6.56
CA VAL A 101 -6.40 5.94 -7.19
C VAL A 101 -6.04 7.36 -7.64
N MET A 102 -5.25 8.11 -6.85
CA MET A 102 -4.90 9.50 -7.15
C MET A 102 -3.87 9.64 -8.26
N GLU A 103 -2.89 8.74 -8.35
CA GLU A 103 -1.84 8.81 -9.38
C GLU A 103 -2.32 8.35 -10.77
N GLY A 104 -3.40 7.57 -10.85
CA GLY A 104 -3.97 7.10 -12.10
C GLY A 104 -4.96 8.06 -12.78
N HIS A 105 -5.32 9.17 -12.13
CA HIS A 105 -6.23 10.15 -12.72
C HIS A 105 -5.52 10.95 -13.82
N PRO A 106 -6.15 11.14 -15.00
CA PRO A 106 -5.55 11.90 -16.08
C PRO A 106 -5.33 13.38 -15.72
N VAL A 107 -6.16 13.91 -14.83
CA VAL A 107 -6.15 15.30 -14.40
C VAL A 107 -6.38 15.36 -12.89
N SER A 108 -5.54 16.12 -12.17
CA SER A 108 -5.74 16.31 -10.74
C SER A 108 -7.00 17.16 -10.47
N PRO A 109 -7.79 16.86 -9.43
CA PRO A 109 -8.99 17.64 -9.10
C PRO A 109 -8.72 19.14 -8.93
N TYR A 110 -7.55 19.49 -8.40
CA TYR A 110 -7.12 20.89 -8.21
C TYR A 110 -6.83 21.62 -9.52
N ARG A 111 -6.41 20.91 -10.58
CA ARG A 111 -6.23 21.49 -11.92
C ARG A 111 -7.58 21.65 -12.60
N LEU A 112 -8.48 20.68 -12.44
CA LEU A 112 -9.83 20.73 -13.00
C LEU A 112 -10.64 21.92 -12.45
N GLN A 113 -10.46 22.29 -11.18
CA GLN A 113 -11.10 23.48 -10.59
C GLN A 113 -10.64 24.82 -11.20
N ARG A 114 -9.57 24.84 -12.00
CA ARG A 114 -9.07 26.06 -12.65
C ARG A 114 -9.71 26.34 -14.00
N ILE A 115 -10.39 25.35 -14.59
CA ILE A 115 -11.12 25.53 -15.85
C ILE A 115 -12.59 25.84 -15.54
N GLN A 116 -13.18 26.70 -16.37
CA GLN A 116 -14.59 27.05 -16.29
C GLN A 116 -15.16 27.24 -17.70
N VAL A 117 -16.47 27.21 -17.82
CA VAL A 117 -17.14 27.55 -19.09
C VAL A 117 -16.73 28.97 -19.49
N GLY A 118 -16.33 29.14 -20.75
CA GLY A 118 -15.77 30.36 -21.32
C GLY A 118 -14.24 30.45 -21.26
N SER A 119 -13.54 29.52 -20.59
CA SER A 119 -12.07 29.46 -20.65
C SER A 119 -11.57 29.25 -22.07
N THR A 120 -10.42 29.84 -22.40
CA THR A 120 -9.81 29.66 -23.73
C THR A 120 -9.08 28.32 -23.83
N THR A 121 -8.83 27.84 -25.05
CA THR A 121 -7.99 26.64 -25.30
C THR A 121 -6.63 26.72 -24.63
N ASP A 122 -6.03 27.92 -24.58
CA ASP A 122 -4.71 28.13 -23.99
C ASP A 122 -4.75 28.07 -22.46
N GLU A 123 -5.81 28.60 -21.84
CA GLU A 123 -6.05 28.45 -20.40
C GLU A 123 -6.24 26.98 -20.01
N VAL A 124 -6.98 26.22 -20.82
CA VAL A 124 -7.20 24.78 -20.59
C VAL A 124 -5.88 24.02 -20.71
N ARG A 125 -5.07 24.27 -21.75
CA ARG A 125 -3.73 23.65 -21.87
C ARG A 125 -2.80 24.03 -20.72
N ALA A 126 -2.81 25.29 -20.30
CA ALA A 126 -2.00 25.74 -19.17
C ALA A 126 -2.41 25.06 -17.84
N ALA A 127 -3.71 24.80 -17.66
CA ALA A 127 -4.24 24.18 -16.45
C ALA A 127 -4.08 22.65 -16.46
N LEU A 128 -4.45 21.99 -17.56
CA LEU A 128 -4.62 20.53 -17.64
C LEU A 128 -3.46 19.85 -18.37
N GLY A 129 -2.74 20.56 -19.24
CA GLY A 129 -1.78 19.99 -20.19
C GLY A 129 -2.42 19.68 -21.54
N GLU A 130 -1.68 18.95 -22.38
CA GLU A 130 -2.18 18.51 -23.68
C GLU A 130 -3.21 17.38 -23.53
N PRO A 131 -4.29 17.39 -24.33
CA PRO A 131 -5.27 16.31 -24.34
C PRO A 131 -4.66 15.01 -24.87
N THR A 132 -5.20 13.88 -24.43
CA THR A 132 -4.84 12.55 -24.94
C THR A 132 -5.36 12.34 -26.36
N GLU A 133 -6.59 12.81 -26.61
CA GLU A 133 -7.27 12.68 -27.88
C GLU A 133 -8.10 13.94 -28.16
N ILE A 134 -8.22 14.29 -29.44
CA ILE A 134 -9.01 15.41 -29.92
C ILE A 134 -10.00 14.86 -30.95
N GLU A 135 -11.29 14.90 -30.61
CA GLU A 135 -12.39 14.51 -31.49
C GLU A 135 -12.95 15.74 -32.20
N PRO A 136 -12.79 15.86 -33.53
CA PRO A 136 -13.37 16.97 -34.29
C PRO A 136 -14.87 16.73 -34.55
N TYR A 137 -15.66 17.77 -34.33
CA TYR A 137 -17.05 17.91 -34.79
C TYR A 137 -17.15 19.13 -35.69
N ASP A 138 -18.09 19.16 -36.64
CA ASP A 138 -18.14 20.13 -37.76
C ASP A 138 -17.72 21.58 -37.44
N SER A 139 -18.11 22.11 -36.28
CA SER A 139 -17.75 23.44 -35.80
C SER A 139 -17.29 23.48 -34.34
N ALA A 140 -16.92 22.35 -33.76
CA ALA A 140 -16.54 22.23 -32.36
C ALA A 140 -15.50 21.11 -32.21
N GLU A 141 -14.69 21.15 -31.17
CA GLU A 141 -13.81 20.03 -30.87
C GLU A 141 -14.01 19.56 -29.44
N THR A 142 -13.82 18.27 -29.22
CA THR A 142 -13.89 17.67 -27.91
C THR A 142 -12.52 17.14 -27.54
N TRP A 143 -11.95 17.70 -26.48
CA TRP A 143 -10.67 17.27 -25.91
C TRP A 143 -10.93 16.22 -24.84
N LEU A 144 -10.26 15.09 -24.98
CA LEU A 144 -10.33 13.97 -24.06
C LEU A 144 -9.03 13.85 -23.29
N TYR A 145 -9.14 13.81 -21.97
CA TYR A 145 -8.07 13.51 -21.05
C TYR A 145 -8.38 12.18 -20.38
N SER A 146 -7.67 11.14 -20.78
CA SER A 146 -7.86 9.77 -20.30
C SER A 146 -6.56 9.22 -19.71
N GLY A 147 -6.68 8.44 -18.64
CA GLY A 147 -5.55 7.85 -17.93
C GLY A 147 -5.64 6.33 -17.89
N PRO A 148 -4.76 5.67 -17.11
CA PRO A 148 -4.87 4.23 -16.83
C PRO A 148 -6.10 3.88 -15.95
N THR A 149 -6.81 4.89 -15.45
CA THR A 149 -8.05 4.71 -14.71
C THR A 149 -9.26 4.76 -15.64
N TRP A 150 -10.42 4.38 -15.10
CA TRP A 150 -11.73 4.48 -15.74
C TRP A 150 -12.23 5.93 -15.85
N CYS A 151 -11.54 6.88 -15.22
CA CYS A 151 -11.96 8.28 -15.21
C CYS A 151 -11.53 9.00 -16.48
N THR A 152 -12.46 9.72 -17.09
CA THR A 152 -12.22 10.51 -18.30
C THR A 152 -12.71 11.94 -18.07
N VAL A 153 -11.88 12.92 -18.42
CA VAL A 153 -12.31 14.33 -18.48
C VAL A 153 -12.53 14.70 -19.93
N ARG A 154 -13.73 15.19 -20.23
CA ARG A 154 -14.12 15.66 -21.55
C ARG A 154 -14.31 17.18 -21.51
N VAL A 155 -13.66 17.90 -22.40
CA VAL A 155 -13.80 19.35 -22.54
C VAL A 155 -14.28 19.65 -23.96
N SER A 156 -15.49 20.20 -24.09
CA SER A 156 -16.05 20.59 -25.37
C SER A 156 -15.77 22.06 -25.64
N ILE A 157 -15.17 22.34 -26.78
CA ILE A 157 -14.71 23.66 -27.22
C ILE A 157 -15.55 24.08 -28.42
N ASP A 158 -16.09 25.29 -28.37
CA ASP A 158 -16.88 25.86 -29.45
C ASP A 158 -16.03 26.34 -30.63
N SER A 159 -16.69 26.81 -31.69
CA SER A 159 -16.04 27.35 -32.89
C SER A 159 -15.16 28.59 -32.65
N ARG A 160 -15.27 29.23 -31.48
CA ARG A 160 -14.46 30.39 -31.09
C ARG A 160 -13.22 29.99 -30.31
N GLY A 161 -13.01 28.71 -30.04
CA GLY A 161 -11.89 28.23 -29.23
C GLY A 161 -12.08 28.48 -27.74
N VAL A 162 -13.33 28.53 -27.27
CA VAL A 162 -13.64 28.62 -25.83
C VAL A 162 -14.41 27.39 -25.33
N VAL A 163 -14.21 27.04 -24.07
CA VAL A 163 -14.90 25.94 -23.41
C VAL A 163 -16.40 26.24 -23.35
N ASP A 164 -17.20 25.42 -24.02
CA ASP A 164 -18.66 25.45 -23.95
C ASP A 164 -19.16 24.62 -22.76
N SER A 165 -18.60 23.42 -22.59
CA SER A 165 -18.94 22.53 -21.49
C SER A 165 -17.77 21.61 -21.14
N PHE A 166 -17.79 21.05 -19.94
CA PHE A 166 -16.88 19.99 -19.56
C PHE A 166 -17.59 18.99 -18.65
N ALA A 167 -17.18 17.73 -18.74
CA ALA A 167 -17.70 16.63 -17.95
C ALA A 167 -16.54 15.82 -17.37
N HIS A 168 -16.72 15.33 -16.16
CA HIS A 168 -15.82 14.40 -15.50
C HIS A 168 -16.59 13.11 -15.27
N ASP A 169 -16.23 12.07 -16.03
CA ASP A 169 -16.91 10.77 -15.98
C ASP A 169 -16.17 9.82 -15.03
N HIS A 170 -16.97 9.16 -14.20
CA HIS A 170 -16.60 8.14 -13.23
C HIS A 170 -17.61 6.98 -13.46
#